data_AF-A0A660MK51-F1
#
_entry.id   AF-A0A660MK51-F1
#
_cell.length_a   1.000
_cell.length_b   1.000
_cell.length_c   1.000
_cell.angle_alpha   90.00
_cell.angle_beta   90.00
_cell.angle_gamma   90.00
#
_symmetry.space_group_name_H-M   'P 1'
#
loop_
_entity.id
_entity.type
_entity.pdbx_description
1 polymer ?
#
loop_
_entity_poly.entity_id
_entity_poly.type
_entity_poly.pdbx_seq_one_letter_code
_entity_poly.pdbx_strand_id
1 'polypeptide(L)'
;MNRYILIQSIGPVQGFIAAARRSRDLWCGSWLLSEIAKAAALHLLHNKAELIFPAETDEKKLTDKNFSVGNKIQACVTAADSDAVRQLAAAAAEAVRQRFITLATEARAKLGDAALRDNIWQAQINDYVEVQAAWAHIDDTADGYRLACERAASLLAARKATRDFLPAALTADDSIRCLPKSSLDGARETVLLAPTLGQTARRKLGLADAEQLDCAGVTKRLCGDPEQFTPFTRIAADSWLRQLPASVLPELCKAYEPLVTCELATRVKGNSGCYHDFPYDAQYLYPARLAAEKPKNPAEAEALDKLRNVLRPLWQKYGAPCSYGVLLLADGDRMGELLDKATTIEQHQNITRALTKFAGSVPGIMREYRGHTI
;
A
#
# COMPACT_ATOMS: atom_id res chain seq x y z
N MET A 1 -17.99 28.48 21.70
CA MET A 1 -17.41 27.21 21.19
C MET A 1 -15.91 27.43 21.12
N ASN A 2 -15.15 26.43 21.54
CA ASN A 2 -13.70 26.48 21.64
C ASN A 2 -13.07 25.92 20.37
N ARG A 3 -11.84 26.33 20.06
CA ARG A 3 -11.08 25.81 18.94
C ARG A 3 -9.93 24.95 19.44
N TYR A 4 -9.69 23.85 18.76
CA TYR A 4 -8.65 22.88 19.11
C TYR A 4 -7.84 22.49 17.88
N ILE A 5 -6.55 22.25 18.08
CA ILE A 5 -5.73 21.50 17.12
C ILE A 5 -5.84 20.03 17.46
N LEU A 6 -6.37 19.23 16.54
CA LEU A 6 -6.41 17.78 16.61
C LEU A 6 -5.34 17.22 15.66
N ILE A 7 -4.51 16.32 16.17
CA ILE A 7 -3.55 15.54 15.38
C ILE A 7 -3.83 14.07 15.57
N GLN A 8 -4.01 13.35 14.47
CA GLN A 8 -4.07 11.89 14.43
C GLN A 8 -2.84 11.33 13.70
N SER A 9 -2.31 10.24 14.23
CA SER A 9 -1.30 9.42 13.57
C SER A 9 -1.87 8.04 13.33
N ILE A 10 -1.81 7.60 12.08
CA ILE A 10 -2.26 6.29 11.62
C ILE A 10 -1.02 5.43 11.40
N GLY A 11 -1.06 4.18 11.82
CA GLY A 11 0.08 3.27 11.73
C GLY A 11 -0.32 1.81 12.00
N PRO A 12 0.68 0.93 12.18
CA PRO A 12 2.13 1.19 12.06
C PRO A 12 2.53 1.47 10.60
N VAL A 13 3.42 2.43 10.33
CA VAL A 13 3.79 2.80 8.95
C VAL A 13 4.93 1.94 8.41
N GLN A 14 6.13 2.07 8.97
CA GLN A 14 7.32 1.39 8.44
C GLN A 14 7.18 -0.12 8.51
N GLY A 15 6.75 -0.68 9.65
CA GLY A 15 6.54 -2.12 9.79
C GLY A 15 5.50 -2.65 8.82
N PHE A 16 4.43 -1.89 8.55
CA PHE A 16 3.39 -2.31 7.60
C PHE A 16 3.88 -2.20 6.15
N ILE A 17 4.55 -1.12 5.74
CA ILE A 17 5.04 -0.99 4.36
C ILE A 17 6.17 -1.98 4.08
N ALA A 18 7.13 -2.12 5.00
CA ALA A 18 8.31 -2.96 4.83
C ALA A 18 8.00 -4.48 4.92
N ALA A 19 6.88 -4.86 5.54
CA ALA A 19 6.37 -6.24 5.52
C ALA A 19 5.88 -6.60 4.11
N ALA A 20 6.84 -6.89 3.24
CA ALA A 20 6.68 -7.06 1.80
C ALA A 20 7.73 -8.02 1.25
N ARG A 21 7.34 -8.94 0.38
CA ARG A 21 8.27 -9.80 -0.39
C ARG A 21 8.30 -9.46 -1.87
N ARG A 22 7.24 -8.80 -2.35
CA ARG A 22 7.08 -8.37 -3.74
C ARG A 22 6.91 -6.86 -3.78
N SER A 23 7.28 -6.23 -4.90
CA SER A 23 7.03 -4.79 -5.07
C SER A 23 5.52 -4.46 -5.02
N ARG A 24 4.64 -5.44 -5.31
CA ARG A 24 3.19 -5.31 -5.10
C ARG A 24 2.82 -5.13 -3.63
N ASP A 25 3.48 -5.88 -2.74
CA ASP A 25 3.22 -5.81 -1.30
C ASP A 25 3.63 -4.44 -0.75
N LEU A 26 4.78 -3.93 -1.22
CA LEU A 26 5.29 -2.61 -0.87
C LEU A 26 4.33 -1.51 -1.34
N TRP A 27 3.92 -1.57 -2.61
CA TRP A 27 2.97 -0.60 -3.18
C TRP A 27 1.62 -0.64 -2.47
N CYS A 28 1.05 -1.82 -2.30
CA CYS A 28 -0.26 -1.97 -1.66
C CYS A 28 -0.20 -1.55 -0.19
N GLY A 29 0.93 -1.78 0.50
CA GLY A 29 1.14 -1.27 1.85
C GLY A 29 1.05 0.26 1.94
N SER A 30 1.74 0.97 1.04
CA SER A 30 1.68 2.44 0.93
C SER A 30 0.26 2.92 0.58
N TRP A 31 -0.33 2.32 -0.45
CA TRP A 31 -1.67 2.66 -0.93
C TRP A 31 -2.75 2.43 0.13
N LEU A 32 -2.74 1.30 0.84
CA LEU A 32 -3.68 1.00 1.92
C LEU A 32 -3.61 2.05 3.04
N LEU A 33 -2.40 2.44 3.46
CA LEU A 33 -2.23 3.48 4.48
C LEU A 33 -2.79 4.82 4.02
N SER A 34 -2.57 5.18 2.75
CA SER A 34 -3.17 6.39 2.18
C SER A 34 -4.70 6.29 2.11
N GLU A 35 -5.27 5.14 1.76
CA GLU A 35 -6.71 4.96 1.65
C GLU A 35 -7.43 5.05 3.00
N ILE A 36 -6.85 4.45 4.04
CA ILE A 36 -7.43 4.55 5.39
C ILE A 36 -7.21 5.95 5.98
N ALA A 37 -6.12 6.65 5.62
CA ALA A 37 -5.88 8.03 6.04
C ALA A 37 -6.86 9.02 5.39
N LYS A 38 -7.25 8.79 4.12
CA LYS A 38 -8.36 9.52 3.48
C LYS A 38 -9.66 9.36 4.26
N ALA A 39 -9.94 8.18 4.83
CA ALA A 39 -11.15 7.96 5.61
C ALA A 39 -11.21 8.84 6.87
N ALA A 40 -10.08 9.02 7.58
CA ALA A 40 -10.00 9.98 8.69
C ALA A 40 -10.22 11.42 8.20
N ALA A 41 -9.53 11.84 7.14
CA ALA A 41 -9.64 13.20 6.60
C ALA A 41 -11.08 13.51 6.15
N LEU A 42 -11.74 12.59 5.45
CA LEU A 42 -13.14 12.69 5.04
C LEU A 42 -14.08 12.82 6.24
N HIS A 43 -13.90 11.96 7.25
CA HIS A 43 -14.72 12.02 8.45
C HIS A 43 -14.61 13.37 9.16
N LEU A 44 -13.39 13.91 9.29
CA LEU A 44 -13.18 15.22 9.89
C LEU A 44 -13.78 16.35 9.04
N LEU A 45 -13.64 16.29 7.71
CA LEU A 45 -14.22 17.27 6.78
C LEU A 45 -15.75 17.29 6.86
N HIS A 46 -16.41 16.13 6.88
CA HIS A 46 -17.87 16.01 7.04
C HIS A 46 -18.37 16.58 8.37
N ASN A 47 -17.53 16.54 9.40
CA ASN A 47 -17.79 17.16 10.70
C ASN A 47 -17.32 18.63 10.80
N LYS A 48 -17.13 19.29 9.64
CA LYS A 48 -16.78 20.73 9.53
C LYS A 48 -15.44 21.10 10.19
N ALA A 49 -14.53 20.13 10.35
CA ALA A 49 -13.16 20.43 10.76
C ALA A 49 -12.40 21.08 9.58
N GLU A 50 -11.55 22.04 9.90
CA GLU A 50 -10.67 22.68 8.94
C GLU A 50 -9.38 21.86 8.81
N LEU A 51 -9.21 21.14 7.70
CA LEU A 51 -8.04 20.30 7.48
C LEU A 51 -6.77 21.15 7.22
N ILE A 52 -5.68 20.78 7.88
CA ILE A 52 -4.35 21.42 7.78
C ILE A 52 -3.36 20.47 7.09
N PHE A 53 -3.42 19.18 7.42
CA PHE A 53 -2.66 18.12 6.78
C PHE A 53 -3.56 16.88 6.64
N PRO A 54 -3.95 16.45 5.42
CA PRO A 54 -3.78 17.15 4.15
C PRO A 54 -4.57 18.48 4.13
N ALA A 55 -4.13 19.48 3.36
CA ALA A 55 -4.86 20.74 3.19
C ALA A 55 -5.81 20.66 1.99
N GLU A 56 -6.93 19.95 2.15
CA GLU A 56 -7.94 19.72 1.10
C GLU A 56 -9.35 19.99 1.63
N THR A 57 -10.20 20.58 0.80
CA THR A 57 -11.60 20.90 1.13
C THR A 57 -12.60 20.19 0.22
N ASP A 58 -12.14 19.64 -0.90
CA ASP A 58 -12.97 18.89 -1.84
C ASP A 58 -12.99 17.40 -1.49
N GLU A 59 -14.17 16.91 -1.09
CA GLU A 59 -14.44 15.49 -0.84
C GLU A 59 -14.14 14.61 -2.07
N LYS A 60 -14.39 15.11 -3.28
CA LYS A 60 -14.10 14.34 -4.52
C LYS A 60 -12.61 14.08 -4.67
N LYS A 61 -11.78 15.03 -4.25
CA LYS A 61 -10.33 14.88 -4.30
C LYS A 61 -9.81 13.94 -3.22
N LEU A 62 -10.40 13.98 -2.02
CA LEU A 62 -10.10 13.02 -0.95
C LEU A 62 -10.52 11.58 -1.29
N THR A 63 -11.43 11.39 -2.24
CA THR A 63 -11.85 10.07 -2.75
C THR A 63 -11.18 9.70 -4.08
N ASP A 64 -10.33 10.57 -4.65
CA ASP A 64 -9.59 10.28 -5.89
C ASP A 64 -8.51 9.22 -5.64
N LYS A 65 -8.44 8.23 -6.52
CA LYS A 65 -7.44 7.14 -6.50
C LYS A 65 -5.98 7.62 -6.67
N ASN A 66 -5.76 8.78 -7.28
CA ASN A 66 -4.44 9.37 -7.52
C ASN A 66 -4.04 10.37 -6.43
N PHE A 67 -4.98 10.77 -5.57
CA PHE A 67 -4.65 11.60 -4.42
C PHE A 67 -4.00 10.72 -3.34
N SER A 68 -2.93 11.22 -2.72
CA SER A 68 -2.24 10.51 -1.63
C SER A 68 -2.33 11.33 -0.35
N VAL A 69 -2.54 10.65 0.77
CA VAL A 69 -2.66 11.24 2.09
C VAL A 69 -1.64 10.56 3.00
N GLY A 70 -0.81 11.38 3.65
CA GLY A 70 0.17 10.89 4.62
C GLY A 70 -0.50 10.33 5.88
N ASN A 71 0.29 9.62 6.68
CA ASN A 71 -0.19 8.93 7.88
C ASN A 71 -0.49 9.86 9.07
N LYS A 72 -0.13 11.15 8.97
CA LYS A 72 -0.48 12.19 9.95
C LYS A 72 -1.68 12.97 9.41
N ILE A 73 -2.74 13.09 10.20
CA ILE A 73 -3.88 13.98 9.91
C ILE A 73 -3.85 15.10 10.94
N GLN A 74 -3.94 16.36 10.51
CA GLN A 74 -3.98 17.52 11.39
C GLN A 74 -5.13 18.44 10.96
N ALA A 75 -5.95 18.86 11.92
CA ALA A 75 -7.12 19.71 11.67
C ALA A 75 -7.37 20.69 12.81
N CYS A 76 -7.97 21.84 12.48
CA CYS A 76 -8.57 22.74 13.45
C CYS A 76 -10.05 22.36 13.62
N VAL A 77 -10.46 22.07 14.86
CA VAL A 77 -11.81 21.62 15.21
C VAL A 77 -12.47 22.67 16.10
N THR A 78 -13.72 23.00 15.82
CA THR A 78 -14.55 23.81 16.71
C THR A 78 -15.47 22.89 17.51
N ALA A 79 -15.37 22.90 18.84
CA ALA A 79 -16.10 22.00 19.73
C ALA A 79 -16.53 22.72 21.02
N ALA A 80 -17.50 22.15 21.74
CA ALA A 80 -17.93 22.70 23.04
C ALA A 80 -16.83 22.58 24.10
N ASP A 81 -16.18 21.42 24.16
CA ASP A 81 -15.17 21.07 25.14
C ASP A 81 -14.20 20.00 24.60
N SER A 82 -13.27 19.57 25.46
CA SER A 82 -12.29 18.53 25.15
C SER A 82 -12.91 17.14 24.93
N ASP A 83 -14.04 16.82 25.55
CA ASP A 83 -14.68 15.51 25.41
C ASP A 83 -15.36 15.37 24.05
N ALA A 84 -15.94 16.44 23.51
CA ALA A 84 -16.44 16.48 22.15
C ALA A 84 -15.31 16.25 21.11
N VAL A 85 -14.11 16.82 21.33
CA VAL A 85 -12.94 16.56 20.46
C VAL A 85 -12.51 15.10 20.57
N ARG A 86 -12.51 14.53 21.78
CA ARG A 86 -12.19 13.11 22.01
C ARG A 86 -13.15 12.19 21.26
N GLN A 87 -14.45 12.47 21.31
CA GLN A 87 -15.47 11.69 20.59
C GLN A 87 -15.28 11.78 19.08
N LEU A 88 -15.02 12.98 18.54
CA LEU A 88 -14.72 13.18 17.12
C LEU A 88 -13.46 12.41 16.69
N ALA A 89 -12.39 12.49 17.49
CA ALA A 89 -11.15 11.77 17.21
C ALA A 89 -11.34 10.24 17.24
N ALA A 90 -12.17 9.73 18.16
CA ALA A 90 -12.51 8.31 18.23
C ALA A 90 -13.35 7.87 17.01
N ALA A 91 -14.34 8.67 16.60
CA ALA A 91 -15.16 8.38 15.43
C ALA A 91 -14.35 8.40 14.13
N ALA A 92 -13.42 9.35 13.98
CA ALA A 92 -12.48 9.37 12.86
C ALA A 92 -11.54 8.14 12.88
N ALA A 93 -11.06 7.72 14.05
CA ALA A 93 -10.26 6.49 14.18
C ALA A 93 -11.07 5.24 13.79
N GLU A 94 -12.35 5.18 14.12
CA GLU A 94 -13.22 4.07 13.71
C GLU A 94 -13.45 4.05 12.19
N ALA A 95 -13.62 5.22 11.56
CA ALA A 95 -13.70 5.31 10.10
C ALA A 95 -12.45 4.73 9.40
N VAL A 96 -11.26 4.97 9.96
CA VAL A 96 -9.99 4.40 9.49
C VAL A 96 -10.00 2.87 9.60
N ARG A 97 -10.40 2.32 10.76
CA ARG A 97 -10.49 0.86 10.99
C ARG A 97 -11.49 0.22 10.05
N GLN A 98 -12.68 0.80 9.94
CA GLN A 98 -13.74 0.28 9.09
C GLN A 98 -13.32 0.28 7.61
N ARG A 99 -12.60 1.30 7.15
CA ARG A 99 -12.06 1.32 5.79
C ARG A 99 -11.08 0.18 5.54
N PHE A 100 -10.18 -0.12 6.48
CA PHE A 100 -9.30 -1.28 6.38
C PHE A 100 -10.09 -2.60 6.33
N ILE A 101 -11.07 -2.76 7.22
CA ILE A 101 -11.92 -3.97 7.29
C ILE A 101 -12.64 -4.19 5.95
N THR A 102 -13.22 -3.14 5.36
CA THR A 102 -13.86 -3.20 4.05
C THR A 102 -12.88 -3.67 2.98
N LEU A 103 -11.71 -3.04 2.86
CA LEU A 103 -10.69 -3.38 1.86
C LEU A 103 -10.15 -4.80 2.03
N ALA A 104 -9.94 -5.26 3.28
CA ALA A 104 -9.51 -6.61 3.60
C ALA A 104 -10.60 -7.65 3.26
N THR A 105 -11.86 -7.33 3.52
CA THR A 105 -13.00 -8.20 3.20
C THR A 105 -13.19 -8.34 1.69
N GLU A 106 -13.11 -7.23 0.95
CA GLU A 106 -13.13 -7.22 -0.51
C GLU A 106 -11.96 -8.02 -1.10
N ALA A 107 -10.75 -7.84 -0.57
CA ALA A 107 -9.57 -8.59 -0.96
C ALA A 107 -9.77 -10.09 -0.75
N ARG A 108 -10.29 -10.48 0.42
CA ARG A 108 -10.61 -11.86 0.76
C ARG A 108 -11.67 -12.46 -0.17
N ALA A 109 -12.72 -11.71 -0.51
CA ALA A 109 -13.79 -12.18 -1.40
C ALA A 109 -13.27 -12.60 -2.80
N LYS A 110 -12.16 -12.01 -3.27
CA LYS A 110 -11.52 -12.40 -4.56
C LYS A 110 -11.01 -13.85 -4.56
N LEU A 111 -10.86 -14.48 -3.39
CA LEU A 111 -10.47 -15.88 -3.26
C LEU A 111 -11.65 -16.86 -3.38
N GLY A 112 -12.90 -16.38 -3.39
CA GLY A 112 -14.09 -17.23 -3.41
C GLY A 112 -14.14 -18.19 -2.21
N ASP A 113 -14.48 -19.45 -2.45
CA ASP A 113 -14.61 -20.49 -1.44
C ASP A 113 -13.27 -21.04 -0.91
N ALA A 114 -12.16 -20.34 -1.14
CA ALA A 114 -10.87 -20.74 -0.61
C ALA A 114 -10.91 -20.80 0.91
N ALA A 115 -10.58 -21.97 1.46
CA ALA A 115 -10.57 -22.19 2.89
C ALA A 115 -9.45 -21.40 3.58
N LEU A 116 -9.82 -20.30 4.24
CA LEU A 116 -9.00 -19.56 5.18
C LEU A 116 -9.43 -19.89 6.62
N ARG A 117 -8.55 -19.66 7.59
CA ARG A 117 -8.88 -19.78 9.02
C ARG A 117 -9.68 -18.56 9.47
N ASP A 118 -11.00 -18.71 9.57
CA ASP A 118 -11.92 -17.61 9.92
C ASP A 118 -11.68 -17.01 11.28
N ASN A 119 -11.51 -17.86 12.28
CA ASN A 119 -11.20 -17.43 13.64
C ASN A 119 -9.92 -16.57 13.70
N ILE A 120 -8.87 -16.97 12.99
CA ILE A 120 -7.60 -16.21 12.93
C ILE A 120 -7.80 -14.90 12.15
N TRP A 121 -8.51 -14.95 11.03
CA TRP A 121 -8.82 -13.76 10.24
C TRP A 121 -9.55 -12.70 11.08
N GLN A 122 -10.61 -13.10 11.79
CA GLN A 122 -11.41 -12.19 12.63
C GLN A 122 -10.62 -11.65 13.82
N ALA A 123 -9.73 -12.46 14.41
CA ALA A 123 -8.85 -12.00 15.48
C ALA A 123 -7.84 -10.94 14.97
N GLN A 124 -7.35 -11.08 13.75
CA GLN A 124 -6.30 -10.20 13.20
C GLN A 124 -6.85 -8.94 12.53
N ILE A 125 -8.00 -8.99 11.85
CA ILE A 125 -8.48 -7.88 11.01
C ILE A 125 -8.68 -6.57 11.79
N ASN A 126 -9.00 -6.67 13.08
CA ASN A 126 -9.22 -5.51 13.95
C ASN A 126 -7.95 -5.00 14.64
N ASP A 127 -6.84 -5.73 14.54
CA ASP A 127 -5.61 -5.50 15.32
C ASP A 127 -4.50 -4.77 14.54
N TYR A 128 -4.56 -4.71 13.20
CA TYR A 128 -3.47 -4.09 12.42
C TYR A 128 -3.38 -2.58 12.55
N VAL A 129 -4.52 -1.90 12.63
CA VAL A 129 -4.58 -0.46 12.44
C VAL A 129 -4.53 0.23 13.79
N GLU A 130 -3.43 0.92 14.04
CA GLU A 130 -3.24 1.78 15.20
C GLU A 130 -3.55 3.23 14.82
N VAL A 131 -4.50 3.84 15.52
CA VAL A 131 -4.79 5.28 15.40
C VAL A 131 -4.59 5.92 16.76
N GLN A 132 -3.65 6.86 16.83
CA GLN A 132 -3.36 7.62 18.02
C GLN A 132 -3.70 9.08 17.77
N ALA A 133 -4.32 9.73 18.75
CA ALA A 133 -4.75 11.10 18.64
C ALA A 133 -4.31 11.91 19.85
N ALA A 134 -4.03 13.19 19.63
CA ALA A 134 -3.86 14.18 20.68
C ALA A 134 -4.42 15.52 20.20
N TRP A 135 -4.87 16.34 21.14
CA TRP A 135 -5.39 17.66 20.84
C TRP A 135 -5.03 18.68 21.91
N ALA A 136 -5.04 19.95 21.53
CA ALA A 136 -4.79 21.07 22.43
C ALA A 136 -5.71 22.25 22.10
N HIS A 137 -6.14 22.97 23.14
CA HIS A 137 -6.94 24.18 23.00
C HIS A 137 -6.12 25.30 22.35
N ILE A 138 -6.75 26.06 21.45
CA ILE A 138 -6.17 27.27 20.87
C ILE A 138 -6.57 28.44 21.77
N ASP A 139 -5.61 28.92 22.55
CA ASP A 139 -5.80 30.07 23.44
C ASP A 139 -6.00 31.37 22.63
N ASP A 140 -6.80 32.31 23.14
CA ASP A 140 -7.09 33.59 22.48
C ASP A 140 -5.93 34.58 22.63
N THR A 141 -4.78 34.22 22.05
CA THR A 141 -3.53 34.99 22.07
C THR A 141 -2.88 34.94 20.69
N ALA A 142 -1.98 35.88 20.39
CA ALA A 142 -1.28 35.92 19.11
C ALA A 142 -0.52 34.62 18.79
N ASP A 143 0.00 33.93 19.81
CA ASP A 143 0.74 32.67 19.70
C ASP A 143 -0.11 31.41 19.92
N GLY A 144 -1.41 31.57 20.18
CA GLY A 144 -2.28 30.48 20.64
C GLY A 144 -2.31 29.27 19.69
N TYR A 145 -2.32 29.51 18.38
CA TYR A 145 -2.28 28.45 17.38
C TYR A 145 -0.96 27.67 17.40
N ARG A 146 0.17 28.37 17.43
CA ARG A 146 1.51 27.76 17.42
C ARG A 146 1.71 26.92 18.67
N LEU A 147 1.40 27.48 19.85
CA LEU A 147 1.48 26.77 21.12
C LEU A 147 0.55 25.55 21.16
N ALA A 148 -0.66 25.64 20.59
CA ALA A 148 -1.56 24.50 20.47
C ALA A 148 -0.98 23.39 19.58
N CYS A 149 -0.35 23.74 18.45
CA CYS A 149 0.31 22.77 17.57
C CYS A 149 1.48 22.06 18.28
N GLU A 150 2.36 22.82 18.96
CA GLU A 150 3.49 22.29 19.73
C GLU A 150 3.02 21.35 20.85
N ARG A 151 2.02 21.78 21.63
CA ARG A 151 1.42 20.97 22.70
C ARG A 151 0.80 19.68 22.15
N ALA A 152 -0.04 19.76 21.11
CA ALA A 152 -0.68 18.59 20.51
C ALA A 152 0.36 17.62 19.94
N ALA A 153 1.42 18.12 19.31
CA ALA A 153 2.51 17.29 18.78
C ALA A 153 3.29 16.57 19.90
N SER A 154 3.64 17.29 20.98
CA SER A 154 4.31 16.72 22.15
C SER A 154 3.45 15.65 22.83
N LEU A 155 2.14 15.90 22.99
CA LEU A 155 1.20 14.94 23.56
C LEU A 155 1.06 13.69 22.68
N LEU A 156 1.01 13.86 21.36
CA LEU A 156 0.97 12.73 20.42
C LEU A 156 2.25 11.89 20.50
N ALA A 157 3.41 12.52 20.64
CA ALA A 157 4.67 11.82 20.83
C ALA A 157 4.69 11.02 22.15
N ALA A 158 4.18 11.59 23.24
CA ALA A 158 4.02 10.86 24.50
C ALA A 158 3.06 9.68 24.36
N ARG A 159 1.91 9.87 23.69
CA ARG A 159 0.93 8.80 23.44
C ARG A 159 1.50 7.65 22.61
N LYS A 160 2.36 7.97 21.64
CA LYS A 160 3.11 7.00 20.81
C LYS A 160 4.06 6.14 21.64
N ALA A 161 4.67 6.71 22.67
CA ALA A 161 5.59 6.02 23.55
C ALA A 161 4.87 5.08 24.54
N THR A 162 3.61 5.34 24.87
CA THR A 162 2.80 4.53 25.81
C THR A 162 1.91 3.52 25.08
N ARG A 163 2.51 2.57 24.36
CA ARG A 163 1.76 1.57 23.58
C ARG A 163 0.86 0.69 24.44
N ASP A 164 -0.30 0.34 23.87
CA ASP A 164 -1.17 -0.68 24.43
C ASP A 164 -0.63 -2.05 24.04
N PHE A 165 -0.48 -2.96 25.00
CA PHE A 165 0.00 -4.32 24.75
C PHE A 165 -1.14 -5.30 25.02
N LEU A 166 -1.45 -6.14 24.04
CA LEU A 166 -2.34 -7.28 24.25
C LEU A 166 -1.61 -8.40 25.00
N PRO A 167 -2.32 -9.22 25.80
CA PRO A 167 -1.72 -10.35 26.50
C PRO A 167 -1.08 -11.36 25.53
N ALA A 168 0.12 -11.83 25.87
CA ALA A 168 0.81 -12.91 25.16
C ALA A 168 0.09 -14.26 25.26
N ALA A 169 0.53 -15.25 24.48
CA ALA A 169 0.08 -16.65 24.61
C ALA A 169 0.37 -17.16 26.02
N LEU A 170 -0.65 -17.75 26.67
CA LEU A 170 -0.51 -18.29 28.03
C LEU A 170 0.04 -19.71 28.04
N THR A 171 -0.08 -20.44 26.93
CA THR A 171 0.39 -21.82 26.78
C THR A 171 1.03 -22.03 25.42
N ALA A 172 1.93 -23.02 25.34
CA ALA A 172 2.62 -23.41 24.10
C ALA A 172 1.72 -24.18 23.12
N ASP A 173 0.51 -24.58 23.53
CA ASP A 173 -0.44 -25.36 22.73
C ASP A 173 -1.65 -24.54 22.28
N ASP A 174 -1.54 -23.20 22.35
CA ASP A 174 -2.61 -22.31 21.92
C ASP A 174 -2.86 -22.47 20.41
N SER A 175 -3.98 -23.11 20.07
CA SER A 175 -4.37 -23.46 18.69
C SER A 175 -4.58 -22.25 17.78
N ILE A 176 -4.70 -21.04 18.34
CA ILE A 176 -4.79 -19.79 17.58
C ILE A 176 -3.49 -18.99 17.55
N ARG A 177 -2.47 -19.33 18.36
CA ARG A 177 -1.19 -18.61 18.43
C ARG A 177 0.04 -19.43 18.05
N CYS A 178 -0.06 -20.76 18.02
CA CYS A 178 1.04 -21.67 17.68
C CYS A 178 0.98 -22.17 16.24
N LEU A 179 0.54 -21.31 15.32
CA LEU A 179 0.57 -21.55 13.89
C LEU A 179 1.84 -20.95 13.25
N PRO A 180 2.27 -21.45 12.07
CA PRO A 180 3.31 -20.79 11.28
C PRO A 180 3.02 -19.30 11.10
N LYS A 181 4.05 -18.47 11.20
CA LYS A 181 3.90 -17.01 11.07
C LYS A 181 3.90 -16.57 9.62
N SER A 182 3.31 -15.41 9.37
CA SER A 182 3.35 -14.70 8.10
C SER A 182 4.79 -14.56 7.61
N SER A 183 5.02 -14.88 6.34
CA SER A 183 6.33 -14.74 5.70
C SER A 183 6.67 -13.30 5.34
N LEU A 184 5.76 -12.34 5.57
CA LEU A 184 5.99 -10.93 5.31
C LEU A 184 6.57 -10.19 6.52
N ASP A 185 6.02 -10.41 7.72
CA ASP A 185 6.44 -9.71 8.94
C ASP A 185 7.00 -10.63 10.03
N GLY A 186 6.75 -11.94 9.94
CA GLY A 186 7.13 -12.92 10.96
C GLY A 186 6.37 -12.78 12.30
N ALA A 187 5.38 -11.90 12.38
CA ALA A 187 4.75 -11.52 13.64
C ALA A 187 3.44 -12.29 13.90
N ARG A 188 2.57 -12.36 12.89
CA ARG A 188 1.20 -12.89 13.04
C ARG A 188 1.03 -14.26 12.43
N GLU A 189 0.07 -15.03 12.96
CA GLU A 189 -0.25 -16.38 12.53
C GLU A 189 -0.81 -16.43 11.11
N THR A 190 -0.56 -17.53 10.41
CA THR A 190 -1.08 -17.74 9.07
C THR A 190 -2.61 -17.90 9.06
N VAL A 191 -3.26 -17.17 8.17
CA VAL A 191 -4.69 -17.41 7.85
C VAL A 191 -4.86 -18.53 6.81
N LEU A 192 -3.77 -19.02 6.21
CA LEU A 192 -3.82 -20.01 5.13
C LEU A 192 -3.98 -21.43 5.65
N LEU A 193 -5.07 -22.10 5.27
CA LEU A 193 -5.26 -23.52 5.59
C LEU A 193 -4.57 -24.38 4.51
N ALA A 194 -3.25 -24.59 4.66
CA ALA A 194 -2.39 -25.19 3.63
C ALA A 194 -2.89 -26.52 3.02
N PRO A 195 -3.49 -27.48 3.76
CA PRO A 195 -3.99 -28.74 3.19
C PRO A 195 -5.19 -28.56 2.24
N THR A 196 -5.92 -27.45 2.37
CA THR A 196 -7.19 -27.21 1.66
C THR A 196 -7.14 -26.02 0.71
N LEU A 197 -6.03 -25.27 0.69
CA LEU A 197 -5.89 -24.10 -0.17
C LEU A 197 -5.69 -24.52 -1.63
N GLY A 198 -6.75 -24.41 -2.43
CA GLY A 198 -6.75 -24.77 -3.84
C GLY A 198 -5.71 -24.01 -4.69
N GLN A 199 -5.31 -24.62 -5.80
CA GLN A 199 -4.25 -24.12 -6.67
C GLN A 199 -4.52 -22.72 -7.25
N THR A 200 -5.77 -22.42 -7.59
CA THR A 200 -6.21 -21.09 -8.06
C THR A 200 -6.01 -20.02 -6.99
N ALA A 201 -6.38 -20.29 -5.74
CA ALA A 201 -6.15 -19.35 -4.63
C ALA A 201 -4.65 -19.11 -4.41
N ARG A 202 -3.83 -20.16 -4.48
CA ARG A 202 -2.36 -20.04 -4.40
C ARG A 202 -1.78 -19.16 -5.51
N ARG A 203 -2.29 -19.28 -6.75
CA ARG A 203 -1.89 -18.45 -7.89
C ARG A 203 -2.30 -16.98 -7.72
N LYS A 204 -3.56 -16.74 -7.36
CA LYS A 204 -4.06 -15.37 -7.09
C LYS A 204 -3.24 -14.65 -6.02
N LEU A 205 -2.84 -15.37 -4.97
CA LEU A 205 -1.98 -14.86 -3.90
C LEU A 205 -0.49 -14.80 -4.28
N GLY A 206 -0.08 -15.45 -5.36
CA GLY A 206 1.32 -15.59 -5.74
C GLY A 206 2.16 -16.27 -4.66
N LEU A 207 1.67 -17.35 -4.06
CA LEU A 207 2.37 -18.04 -2.97
C LEU A 207 3.54 -18.88 -3.49
N ALA A 208 4.71 -18.75 -2.87
CA ALA A 208 5.72 -19.80 -2.92
C ALA A 208 5.30 -21.03 -2.08
N ASP A 209 5.95 -22.18 -2.25
CA ASP A 209 5.50 -23.46 -1.68
C ASP A 209 5.27 -23.40 -0.16
N ALA A 210 6.23 -22.86 0.58
CA ALA A 210 6.16 -22.71 2.04
C ALA A 210 5.72 -21.30 2.51
N GLU A 211 5.33 -20.41 1.60
CA GLU A 211 4.95 -19.04 1.97
C GLU A 211 3.65 -19.03 2.78
N GLN A 212 3.69 -18.31 3.90
CA GLN A 212 2.57 -18.12 4.82
C GLN A 212 2.13 -16.66 4.78
N LEU A 213 0.82 -16.42 4.89
CA LEU A 213 0.27 -15.08 4.93
C LEU A 213 -0.69 -14.96 6.11
N ASP A 214 -0.66 -13.81 6.76
CA ASP A 214 -1.66 -13.32 7.69
C ASP A 214 -2.75 -12.52 6.94
N CYS A 215 -3.72 -11.97 7.69
CA CYS A 215 -4.79 -11.16 7.11
C CYS A 215 -4.27 -9.94 6.31
N ALA A 216 -3.24 -9.22 6.80
CA ALA A 216 -2.66 -8.10 6.08
C ALA A 216 -1.92 -8.53 4.81
N GLY A 217 -1.22 -9.67 4.83
CA GLY A 217 -0.53 -10.22 3.67
C GLY A 217 -1.49 -10.63 2.57
N VAL A 218 -2.59 -11.31 2.90
CA VAL A 218 -3.68 -11.58 1.94
C VAL A 218 -4.26 -10.29 1.39
N THR A 219 -4.52 -9.31 2.27
CA THR A 219 -5.05 -8.01 1.87
C THR A 219 -4.12 -7.30 0.89
N LYS A 220 -2.82 -7.20 1.20
CA LYS A 220 -1.83 -6.58 0.32
C LYS A 220 -1.70 -7.27 -1.04
N ARG A 221 -1.81 -8.60 -1.08
CA ARG A 221 -1.71 -9.37 -2.33
C ARG A 221 -2.89 -9.18 -3.26
N LEU A 222 -4.07 -8.82 -2.74
CA LEU A 222 -5.32 -8.85 -3.50
C LEU A 222 -6.05 -7.52 -3.55
N CYS A 223 -5.70 -6.56 -2.70
CA CYS A 223 -6.27 -5.22 -2.74
C CYS A 223 -5.62 -4.34 -3.84
N GLY A 224 -6.29 -3.23 -4.15
CA GLY A 224 -5.93 -2.34 -5.25
C GLY A 224 -6.25 -2.90 -6.64
N ASP A 225 -6.12 -2.02 -7.64
CA ASP A 225 -6.22 -2.38 -9.06
C ASP A 225 -4.80 -2.74 -9.59
N PRO A 226 -4.60 -3.91 -10.22
CA PRO A 226 -3.33 -4.27 -10.85
C PRO A 226 -2.77 -3.21 -11.79
N GLU A 227 -3.60 -2.38 -12.44
CA GLU A 227 -3.12 -1.30 -13.32
C GLU A 227 -2.49 -0.12 -12.56
N GLN A 228 -2.76 0.02 -11.26
CA GLN A 228 -2.12 1.04 -10.42
C GLN A 228 -0.68 0.70 -10.04
N PHE A 229 -0.27 -0.56 -10.25
CA PHE A 229 1.03 -1.07 -9.87
C PHE A 229 1.76 -1.66 -11.07
N THR A 230 3.02 -1.28 -11.28
CA THR A 230 3.87 -1.96 -12.29
C THR A 230 4.79 -2.97 -11.62
N PRO A 231 4.73 -4.27 -11.99
CA PRO A 231 5.68 -5.27 -11.51
C PRO A 231 7.14 -4.85 -11.74
N PHE A 232 8.00 -5.07 -10.75
CA PHE A 232 9.42 -4.74 -10.85
C PHE A 232 10.07 -5.41 -12.07
N THR A 233 9.69 -6.65 -12.36
CA THR A 233 10.15 -7.41 -13.53
C THR A 233 9.83 -6.69 -14.84
N ARG A 234 8.69 -6.01 -14.95
CA ARG A 234 8.32 -5.23 -16.14
C ARG A 234 9.10 -3.92 -16.24
N ILE A 235 9.33 -3.24 -15.12
CA ILE A 235 10.16 -2.02 -15.07
C ILE A 235 11.60 -2.36 -15.51
N ALA A 236 12.20 -3.40 -14.92
CA ALA A 236 13.57 -3.80 -15.22
C ALA A 236 13.73 -4.32 -16.66
N ALA A 237 12.71 -4.98 -17.22
CA ALA A 237 12.72 -5.48 -18.59
C ALA A 237 12.50 -4.39 -19.65
N ASP A 238 12.09 -3.17 -19.25
CA ASP A 238 11.69 -2.12 -20.19
C ASP A 238 12.81 -1.71 -21.15
N SER A 239 14.02 -1.53 -20.62
CA SER A 239 15.19 -1.16 -21.43
C SER A 239 15.49 -2.18 -22.51
N TRP A 240 15.33 -3.48 -22.21
CA TRP A 240 15.53 -4.57 -23.15
C TRP A 240 14.43 -4.62 -24.20
N LEU A 241 13.15 -4.51 -23.78
CA LEU A 241 12.01 -4.48 -24.69
C LEU A 241 12.12 -3.35 -25.72
N ARG A 242 12.57 -2.15 -25.31
CA ARG A 242 12.77 -1.00 -26.20
C ARG A 242 13.91 -1.16 -27.20
N GLN A 243 14.85 -2.08 -26.97
CA GLN A 243 15.92 -2.38 -27.93
C GLN A 243 15.47 -3.36 -29.02
N LEU A 244 14.35 -4.07 -28.80
CA LEU A 244 13.83 -5.02 -29.79
C LEU A 244 13.20 -4.29 -30.98
N PRO A 245 13.25 -4.87 -32.19
CA PRO A 245 12.53 -4.34 -33.33
C PRO A 245 11.01 -4.32 -33.07
N ALA A 246 10.33 -3.26 -33.51
CA ALA A 246 8.88 -3.11 -33.34
C ALA A 246 8.07 -4.29 -33.93
N SER A 247 8.61 -4.99 -34.94
CA SER A 247 7.99 -6.18 -35.53
C SER A 247 7.95 -7.40 -34.60
N VAL A 248 8.81 -7.45 -33.58
CA VAL A 248 8.93 -8.58 -32.65
C VAL A 248 7.90 -8.50 -31.53
N LEU A 249 7.55 -7.29 -31.08
CA LEU A 249 6.65 -7.10 -29.93
C LEU A 249 5.28 -7.78 -30.13
N PRO A 250 4.60 -7.68 -31.30
CA PRO A 250 3.34 -8.39 -31.51
C PRO A 250 3.45 -9.91 -31.40
N GLU A 251 4.55 -10.49 -31.90
CA GLU A 251 4.82 -11.93 -31.81
C GLU A 251 5.07 -12.34 -30.36
N LEU A 252 5.85 -11.54 -29.63
CA LEU A 252 6.13 -11.79 -28.21
C LEU A 252 4.86 -11.69 -27.37
N CYS A 253 4.01 -10.68 -27.59
CA CYS A 253 2.71 -10.56 -26.93
C CYS A 253 1.82 -11.77 -27.24
N LYS A 254 1.75 -12.20 -28.50
CA LYS A 254 1.00 -13.40 -28.91
C LYS A 254 1.51 -14.66 -28.21
N ALA A 255 2.82 -14.79 -28.01
CA ALA A 255 3.43 -15.91 -27.30
C ALA A 255 3.21 -15.85 -25.78
N TYR A 256 3.02 -14.66 -25.21
CA TYR A 256 2.78 -14.45 -23.78
C TYR A 256 1.31 -14.66 -23.38
N GLU A 257 0.38 -14.41 -24.30
CA GLU A 257 -1.06 -14.49 -24.05
C GLU A 257 -1.58 -15.85 -23.52
N PRO A 258 -1.07 -17.01 -24.00
CA PRO A 258 -1.40 -18.31 -23.42
C PRO A 258 -1.03 -18.41 -21.93
N LEU A 259 0.06 -17.78 -21.49
CA LEU A 259 0.46 -17.80 -20.08
C LEU A 259 -0.54 -17.04 -19.20
N VAL A 260 -1.13 -15.95 -19.71
CA VAL A 260 -2.22 -15.23 -19.02
C VAL A 260 -3.45 -16.12 -18.92
N THR A 261 -3.82 -16.80 -20.01
CA THR A 261 -4.94 -17.74 -20.04
C THR A 261 -4.77 -18.87 -19.01
N CYS A 262 -3.54 -19.34 -18.82
CA CYS A 262 -3.18 -20.35 -17.81
C CYS A 262 -3.01 -19.79 -16.38
N GLU A 263 -3.25 -18.49 -16.15
CA GLU A 263 -3.01 -17.80 -14.88
C GLU A 263 -1.54 -17.83 -14.40
N LEU A 264 -0.59 -18.05 -15.31
CA LEU A 264 0.84 -18.01 -15.01
C LEU A 264 1.40 -16.58 -14.99
N ALA A 265 0.79 -15.68 -15.77
CA ALA A 265 1.20 -14.28 -15.87
C ALA A 265 0.00 -13.33 -15.83
N THR A 266 0.26 -12.06 -15.52
CA THR A 266 -0.78 -11.03 -15.37
C THR A 266 -0.68 -9.99 -16.47
N ARG A 267 -1.83 -9.54 -17.01
CA ARG A 267 -1.91 -8.35 -17.87
C ARG A 267 -1.83 -7.09 -17.01
N VAL A 268 -0.88 -6.22 -17.32
CA VAL A 268 -0.67 -4.95 -16.64
C VAL A 268 -0.06 -3.98 -17.64
N LYS A 269 -0.79 -2.93 -18.04
CA LYS A 269 -0.21 -1.83 -18.81
C LYS A 269 0.64 -0.94 -17.93
N GLY A 270 0.23 -0.76 -16.67
CA GLY A 270 0.99 -0.15 -15.59
C GLY A 270 1.32 1.33 -15.82
N ASN A 271 1.51 2.06 -14.72
CA ASN A 271 2.09 3.41 -14.73
C ASN A 271 1.40 4.36 -15.75
N SER A 272 0.06 4.40 -15.74
CA SER A 272 -0.74 5.19 -16.69
C SER A 272 -0.55 4.79 -18.17
N GLY A 273 -0.33 3.50 -18.43
CA GLY A 273 -0.19 2.96 -19.78
C GLY A 273 1.20 3.14 -20.39
N CYS A 274 2.21 3.48 -19.59
CA CYS A 274 3.59 3.61 -20.07
C CYS A 274 4.12 2.34 -20.73
N TYR A 275 3.62 1.17 -20.34
CA TYR A 275 4.09 -0.13 -20.81
C TYR A 275 3.08 -0.86 -21.70
N HIS A 276 2.24 -0.11 -22.42
CA HIS A 276 1.18 -0.66 -23.28
C HIS A 276 1.70 -1.50 -24.46
N ASP A 277 2.96 -1.28 -24.86
CA ASP A 277 3.65 -2.00 -25.93
C ASP A 277 3.88 -3.48 -25.60
N PHE A 278 4.08 -3.78 -24.32
CA PHE A 278 4.13 -5.12 -23.75
C PHE A 278 3.38 -5.12 -22.41
N PRO A 279 2.04 -5.29 -22.43
CA PRO A 279 1.16 -5.04 -21.29
C PRO A 279 1.07 -6.25 -20.33
N TYR A 280 2.22 -6.76 -19.88
CA TYR A 280 2.31 -7.93 -19.01
C TYR A 280 3.35 -7.73 -17.90
N ASP A 281 3.32 -8.57 -16.86
CA ASP A 281 4.29 -8.55 -15.74
C ASP A 281 5.76 -8.81 -16.14
N ALA A 282 5.99 -9.32 -17.35
CA ALA A 282 7.30 -9.63 -17.93
C ALA A 282 8.18 -10.61 -17.14
N GLN A 283 7.66 -11.33 -16.14
CA GLN A 283 8.50 -12.17 -15.30
C GLN A 283 9.16 -13.33 -16.06
N TYR A 284 8.53 -13.81 -17.14
CA TYR A 284 9.05 -14.92 -17.94
C TYR A 284 9.90 -14.47 -19.14
N LEU A 285 10.17 -13.17 -19.28
CA LEU A 285 11.19 -12.68 -20.21
C LEU A 285 12.61 -13.00 -19.71
N TYR A 286 12.76 -13.34 -18.43
CA TYR A 286 14.03 -13.67 -17.80
C TYR A 286 14.32 -15.18 -17.91
N PRO A 287 15.47 -15.60 -18.47
CA PRO A 287 15.81 -17.01 -18.65
C PRO A 287 15.70 -17.84 -17.36
N ALA A 288 16.24 -17.32 -16.25
CA ALA A 288 16.24 -18.02 -14.97
C ALA A 288 14.83 -18.28 -14.42
N ARG A 289 13.91 -17.32 -14.60
CA ARG A 289 12.51 -17.48 -14.15
C ARG A 289 11.73 -18.44 -15.04
N LEU A 290 11.90 -18.33 -16.36
CA LEU A 290 11.24 -19.24 -17.30
C LEU A 290 11.73 -20.69 -17.14
N ALA A 291 13.00 -20.89 -16.79
CA ALA A 291 13.57 -22.23 -16.54
C ALA A 291 13.13 -22.82 -15.20
N ALA A 292 12.89 -21.99 -14.18
CA ALA A 292 12.47 -22.44 -12.86
C ALA A 292 10.98 -22.81 -12.78
N GLU A 293 10.16 -22.31 -13.68
CA GLU A 293 8.71 -22.57 -13.68
C GLU A 293 8.42 -24.02 -14.07
N LYS A 294 7.66 -24.72 -13.21
CA LYS A 294 7.29 -26.12 -13.42
C LYS A 294 5.82 -26.19 -13.87
N PRO A 295 5.53 -26.58 -15.13
CA PRO A 295 4.15 -26.65 -15.60
C PRO A 295 3.37 -27.69 -14.81
N LYS A 296 2.11 -27.39 -14.49
CA LYS A 296 1.22 -28.28 -13.73
C LYS A 296 0.26 -29.08 -14.59
N ASN A 297 0.14 -28.72 -15.87
CA ASN A 297 -0.69 -29.40 -16.85
C ASN A 297 -0.10 -29.24 -18.27
N PRO A 298 -0.60 -30.01 -19.27
CA PRO A 298 -0.10 -29.94 -20.63
C PRO A 298 -0.24 -28.56 -21.30
N ALA A 299 -1.32 -27.83 -21.01
CA ALA A 299 -1.54 -26.50 -21.59
C ALA A 299 -0.49 -25.49 -21.12
N GLU A 300 -0.11 -25.54 -19.84
CA GLU A 300 0.98 -24.73 -19.28
C GLU A 300 2.33 -25.09 -19.88
N ALA A 301 2.62 -26.39 -20.05
CA ALA A 301 3.86 -26.84 -20.68
C ALA A 301 3.97 -26.30 -22.11
N GLU A 302 2.90 -26.43 -22.90
CA GLU A 302 2.84 -25.92 -24.27
C GLU A 302 3.01 -24.39 -24.33
N ALA A 303 2.37 -23.65 -23.42
CA ALA A 303 2.48 -22.19 -23.33
C ALA A 303 3.92 -21.75 -23.02
N LEU A 304 4.56 -22.37 -22.02
CA LEU A 304 5.94 -22.07 -21.63
C LEU A 304 6.94 -22.43 -22.74
N ASP A 305 6.74 -23.56 -23.43
CA ASP A 305 7.60 -23.99 -24.52
C ASP A 305 7.49 -23.06 -25.74
N LYS A 306 6.27 -22.65 -26.11
CA LYS A 306 6.04 -21.64 -27.15
C LYS A 306 6.77 -20.34 -26.85
N LEU A 307 6.63 -19.82 -25.63
CA LEU A 307 7.32 -18.61 -25.21
C LEU A 307 8.84 -18.78 -25.25
N ARG A 308 9.36 -19.93 -24.79
CA ARG A 308 10.80 -20.24 -24.82
C ARG A 308 11.36 -20.24 -26.24
N ASN A 309 10.62 -20.79 -27.20
CA ASN A 309 11.02 -20.84 -28.61
C ASN A 309 11.11 -19.44 -29.23
N VAL A 310 10.21 -18.53 -28.87
CA VAL A 310 10.25 -17.12 -29.31
C VAL A 310 11.40 -16.36 -28.65
N LEU A 311 11.65 -16.59 -27.35
CA LEU A 311 12.65 -15.86 -26.59
C LEU A 311 14.10 -16.28 -26.88
N ARG A 312 14.37 -17.56 -27.17
CA ARG A 312 15.72 -18.07 -27.40
C ARG A 312 16.52 -17.29 -28.46
N PRO A 313 16.01 -17.05 -29.69
CA PRO A 313 16.73 -16.26 -30.68
C PRO A 313 16.89 -14.79 -30.26
N LEU A 314 15.92 -14.22 -29.53
CA LEU A 314 16.01 -12.86 -29.02
C LEU A 314 17.12 -12.71 -27.98
N TRP A 315 17.21 -13.66 -27.04
CA TRP A 315 18.29 -13.67 -26.06
C TRP A 315 19.67 -13.87 -26.70
N GLN A 316 19.77 -14.70 -27.75
CA GLN A 316 21.03 -14.89 -28.48
C GLN A 316 21.48 -13.61 -29.20
N LYS A 317 20.54 -12.85 -29.75
CA LYS A 317 20.84 -11.65 -30.56
C LYS A 317 20.99 -10.37 -29.72
N TYR A 318 20.16 -10.19 -28.69
CA TYR A 318 20.06 -8.94 -27.92
C TYR A 318 20.46 -9.10 -26.45
N GLY A 319 20.89 -10.30 -26.03
CA GLY A 319 21.13 -10.62 -24.62
C GLY A 319 19.82 -10.83 -23.84
N ALA A 320 19.94 -11.17 -22.56
CA ALA A 320 18.81 -11.30 -21.65
C ALA A 320 18.47 -9.95 -20.99
N PRO A 321 17.21 -9.73 -20.55
CA PRO A 321 16.86 -8.54 -19.80
C PRO A 321 17.70 -8.38 -18.52
N CYS A 322 18.03 -7.13 -18.16
CA CYS A 322 18.75 -6.83 -16.92
C CYS A 322 17.87 -7.17 -15.70
N SER A 323 18.37 -8.03 -14.80
CA SER A 323 17.66 -8.45 -13.58
C SER A 323 17.78 -7.47 -12.42
N TYR A 324 18.51 -6.37 -12.60
CA TYR A 324 18.76 -5.35 -11.59
C TYR A 324 17.98 -4.08 -11.88
N GLY A 325 17.67 -3.34 -10.82
CA GLY A 325 17.03 -2.03 -10.87
C GLY A 325 17.41 -1.20 -9.64
N VAL A 326 16.94 0.04 -9.59
CA VAL A 326 17.23 0.98 -8.51
C VAL A 326 15.93 1.33 -7.79
N LEU A 327 15.94 1.22 -6.45
CA LEU A 327 14.90 1.78 -5.60
C LEU A 327 15.41 3.11 -5.05
N LEU A 328 14.76 4.20 -5.43
CA LEU A 328 15.07 5.53 -4.91
C LEU A 328 14.15 5.82 -3.72
N LEU A 329 14.74 6.04 -2.55
CA LEU A 329 14.06 6.55 -1.37
C LEU A 329 14.56 7.97 -1.11
N ALA A 330 13.64 8.92 -1.05
CA ALA A 330 13.93 10.32 -0.78
C ALA A 330 13.04 10.81 0.36
N ASP A 331 13.61 11.62 1.25
CA ASP A 331 12.88 12.27 2.35
C ASP A 331 13.30 13.73 2.43
N GLY A 332 12.41 14.59 2.93
CA GLY A 332 12.68 16.00 3.09
C GLY A 332 13.55 16.27 4.32
N ASP A 333 14.66 16.97 4.12
CA ASP A 333 15.50 17.38 5.25
C ASP A 333 14.76 18.39 6.13
N ARG A 334 14.74 18.13 7.45
CA ARG A 334 14.24 19.06 8.47
C ARG A 334 12.81 19.55 8.23
N MET A 335 11.95 18.67 7.72
CA MET A 335 10.53 19.00 7.47
C MET A 335 9.79 19.53 8.71
N GLY A 336 10.19 19.10 9.92
CA GLY A 336 9.67 19.66 11.17
C GLY A 336 9.97 21.15 11.31
N GLU A 337 11.23 21.56 11.13
CA GLU A 337 11.65 22.98 11.20
C GLU A 337 10.93 23.85 10.16
N LEU A 338 10.58 23.29 9.00
CA LEU A 338 9.78 23.99 7.99
C LEU A 338 8.34 24.21 8.46
N LEU A 339 7.70 23.17 9.01
CA LEU A 339 6.32 23.25 9.48
C LEU A 339 6.19 24.13 10.73
N ASP A 340 7.20 24.14 11.60
CA ASP A 340 7.23 24.96 12.83
C ASP A 340 7.28 26.46 12.54
N LYS A 341 7.72 26.87 11.33
CA LYS A 341 7.66 28.27 10.89
C LYS A 341 6.23 28.76 10.58
N ALA A 342 5.26 27.86 10.43
CA ALA A 342 3.87 28.24 10.21
C ALA A 342 3.21 28.68 11.52
N THR A 343 3.00 29.99 11.65
CA THR A 343 2.36 30.61 12.82
C THR A 343 0.85 30.72 12.71
N THR A 344 0.28 30.49 11.53
CA THR A 344 -1.16 30.51 11.28
C THR A 344 -1.61 29.27 10.51
N ILE A 345 -2.91 28.95 10.61
CA ILE A 345 -3.53 27.86 9.86
C ILE A 345 -3.31 28.04 8.34
N GLU A 346 -3.49 29.25 7.83
CA GLU A 346 -3.33 29.57 6.42
C GLU A 346 -1.89 29.33 5.94
N GLN A 347 -0.89 29.78 6.71
CA GLN A 347 0.52 29.51 6.40
C GLN A 347 0.79 28.01 6.34
N HIS A 348 0.27 27.25 7.32
CA HIS A 348 0.47 25.81 7.39
C HIS A 348 -0.20 25.10 6.21
N GLN A 349 -1.43 25.49 5.86
CA GLN A 349 -2.13 24.98 4.68
C GLN A 349 -1.38 25.32 3.38
N ASN A 350 -0.79 26.50 3.25
CA ASN A 350 -0.02 26.89 2.07
C ASN A 350 1.23 26.01 1.89
N ILE A 351 1.95 25.72 2.99
CA ILE A 351 3.06 24.75 2.97
C ILE A 351 2.56 23.37 2.57
N THR A 352 1.50 22.87 3.21
CA THR A 352 0.93 21.55 2.89
C THR A 352 0.49 21.45 1.43
N ARG A 353 -0.19 22.47 0.88
CA ARG A 353 -0.59 22.50 -0.54
C ARG A 353 0.62 22.46 -1.47
N ALA A 354 1.69 23.18 -1.15
CA ALA A 354 2.93 23.15 -1.93
C ALA A 354 3.58 21.75 -1.92
N LEU A 355 3.62 21.10 -0.75
CA LEU A 355 4.13 19.73 -0.61
C LEU A 355 3.27 18.72 -1.38
N THR A 356 1.95 18.81 -1.27
CA THR A 356 1.00 17.97 -2.02
C THR A 356 1.16 18.18 -3.52
N LYS A 357 1.32 19.42 -3.99
CA LYS A 357 1.56 19.74 -5.40
C LYS A 357 2.87 19.13 -5.90
N PHE A 358 3.94 19.25 -5.12
CA PHE A 358 5.23 18.63 -5.44
C PHE A 358 5.09 17.11 -5.52
N ALA A 359 4.57 16.45 -4.47
CA ALA A 359 4.39 15.01 -4.43
C ALA A 359 3.51 14.50 -5.59
N GLY A 360 2.43 15.21 -5.92
CA GLY A 360 1.57 14.87 -7.06
C GLY A 360 2.23 15.02 -8.44
N SER A 361 3.30 15.81 -8.55
CA SER A 361 4.06 15.97 -9.80
C SER A 361 5.11 14.89 -10.04
N VAL A 362 5.64 14.27 -8.98
CA VAL A 362 6.72 13.27 -9.04
C VAL A 362 6.37 12.07 -9.95
N PRO A 363 5.16 11.48 -9.91
CA PRO A 363 4.80 10.41 -10.82
C PRO A 363 4.89 10.80 -12.31
N GLY A 364 4.63 12.06 -12.65
CA GLY A 364 4.80 12.57 -14.01
C GLY A 364 6.27 12.55 -14.44
N ILE A 365 7.14 13.11 -13.60
CA ILE A 365 8.59 13.14 -13.84
C ILE A 365 9.14 11.72 -13.97
N MET A 366 8.79 10.81 -13.06
CA MET A 366 9.29 9.43 -13.11
C MET A 366 8.86 8.71 -14.40
N ARG A 367 7.66 8.99 -14.93
CA ARG A 367 7.18 8.39 -16.19
C ARG A 367 8.00 8.81 -17.41
N GLU A 368 8.50 10.05 -17.45
CA GLU A 368 9.38 10.53 -18.53
C GLU A 368 10.63 9.64 -18.67
N TYR A 369 11.13 9.13 -17.54
CA TYR A 369 12.28 8.23 -17.47
C TYR A 369 11.92 6.75 -17.37
N ARG A 370 10.66 6.37 -17.65
CA ARG A 370 10.15 4.99 -17.54
C ARG A 370 10.33 4.38 -16.13
N GLY A 371 10.34 5.24 -15.11
CA GLY A 371 10.29 4.86 -13.70
C GLY A 371 8.86 4.82 -13.17
N HIS A 372 8.67 4.22 -12.00
CA HIS A 372 7.38 4.14 -11.32
C HIS A 372 7.52 4.61 -9.87
N THR A 373 6.62 5.50 -9.46
CA THR A 373 6.51 5.99 -8.08
C THR A 373 5.50 5.13 -7.33
N ILE A 374 5.84 4.76 -6.09
CA ILE A 374 5.00 4.00 -5.16
C ILE A 374 4.28 4.93 -4.19
#